data_AF-A0A0F9I2Y1-F1
#
_entry.id   AF-A0A0F9I2Y1-F1
#
_cell.length_a   1.000
_cell.length_b   1.000
_cell.length_c   1.000
_cell.angle_alpha   90.00
_cell.angle_beta   90.00
_cell.angle_gamma   90.00
#
_symmetry.space_group_name_H-M   'P 1'
#
loop_
_entity.id
_entity.type
_entity.pdbx_description
1 polymer ?
#
loop_
_entity_poly.entity_id
_entity_poly.type
_entity_poly.pdbx_seq_one_letter_code
_entity_poly.pdbx_strand_id
1 'polypeptide(L)'
;MTKSKIFLYLCLSFIAGISFGLIFQISQLLILGFLIFALIPISVFWKYKRIAVFSFCLLFFILGMWRYYLFQLKIENNDFENYINQDVVFESIITNQPVLKEKSQQFEVQPDNFNGKIIITTSKYPEYEYGDKVKIAGKLEDPPIFEDFSYKDYLARKGVYALIFFPEIGLLEKDFGNGIVKTLFSIKNSLKQSLNRIIPLPQSALLEG
;
A
#
# COMPACT_ATOMS: atom_id res chain seq x y z
N MET A 1 -30.97 -14.27 -18.17
CA MET A 1 -29.51 -14.06 -18.26
C MET A 1 -28.80 -15.26 -17.66
N THR A 2 -27.70 -15.71 -18.26
CA THR A 2 -26.87 -16.77 -17.68
C THR A 2 -26.15 -16.24 -16.42
N LYS A 3 -25.85 -17.11 -15.46
CA LYS A 3 -25.17 -16.72 -14.21
C LYS A 3 -23.85 -15.98 -14.47
N SER A 4 -23.10 -16.42 -15.48
CA SER A 4 -21.84 -15.77 -15.91
C SER A 4 -22.04 -14.33 -16.40
N LYS A 5 -23.08 -14.04 -17.18
CA LYS A 5 -23.36 -12.66 -17.64
C LYS A 5 -23.71 -11.72 -16.49
N ILE A 6 -24.47 -12.21 -15.51
CA ILE A 6 -24.81 -11.43 -14.31
C ILE A 6 -23.54 -11.08 -13.54
N PHE A 7 -22.67 -12.07 -13.29
CA PHE A 7 -21.40 -11.85 -12.61
C PHE A 7 -20.52 -10.83 -13.34
N LEU A 8 -20.41 -10.94 -14.67
CA LEU A 8 -19.64 -10.00 -15.48
C LEU A 8 -20.16 -8.55 -15.31
N TYR A 9 -21.48 -8.34 -15.36
CA TYR A 9 -22.05 -7.00 -15.16
C TYR A 9 -21.78 -6.44 -13.76
N LEU A 10 -21.76 -7.27 -12.72
CA LEU A 10 -21.42 -6.82 -11.37
C LEU A 10 -19.95 -6.37 -11.28
N CYS A 11 -19.03 -7.13 -11.87
CA CYS A 11 -17.62 -6.76 -11.91
C CYS A 11 -17.39 -5.47 -12.70
N LEU A 12 -18.02 -5.31 -13.87
CA LEU A 12 -17.95 -4.07 -14.65
C LEU A 12 -18.51 -2.89 -13.88
N SER A 13 -19.63 -3.07 -13.18
CA SER A 13 -20.24 -2.02 -12.36
C SER A 13 -19.33 -1.59 -11.21
N PHE A 14 -18.67 -2.55 -10.55
CA PHE A 14 -17.71 -2.26 -9.49
C PHE A 14 -16.50 -1.47 -10.00
N ILE A 15 -15.92 -1.89 -11.12
CA ILE A 15 -14.79 -1.18 -11.75
C ILE A 15 -15.22 0.23 -12.17
N ALA A 16 -16.39 0.36 -12.79
CA ALA A 16 -16.95 1.67 -13.16
C ALA A 16 -17.16 2.57 -11.93
N GLY A 17 -17.59 2.00 -10.80
CA GLY A 17 -17.72 2.71 -9.53
C GLY A 17 -16.39 3.26 -9.01
N ILE A 18 -15.31 2.46 -9.07
CA ILE A 18 -13.96 2.91 -8.70
C ILE A 18 -13.51 4.06 -9.62
N SER A 19 -13.66 3.91 -10.94
CA SER A 19 -13.29 4.94 -11.90
C SER A 19 -14.09 6.23 -11.71
N PHE A 20 -15.37 6.12 -11.36
CA PHE A 20 -16.21 7.28 -11.08
C PHE A 20 -15.77 7.99 -9.79
N GLY A 21 -15.43 7.24 -8.75
CA GLY A 21 -14.86 7.79 -7.51
C GLY A 21 -13.56 8.57 -7.76
N LEU A 22 -12.75 8.15 -8.73
CA LEU A 22 -11.50 8.84 -9.09
C LEU A 22 -11.73 10.23 -9.71
N ILE A 23 -12.84 10.42 -10.45
CA ILE A 23 -13.15 11.69 -11.12
C ILE A 23 -13.90 12.63 -10.17
N PHE A 24 -14.74 12.08 -9.29
CA PHE A 24 -15.62 12.86 -8.43
C PHE A 24 -15.25 12.69 -6.96
N GLN A 25 -14.80 13.77 -6.32
CA GLN A 25 -14.65 13.84 -4.86
C GLN A 25 -16.03 13.94 -4.19
N ILE A 26 -16.70 12.79 -4.03
CA ILE A 26 -18.03 12.70 -3.43
C ILE A 26 -17.91 12.59 -1.90
N SER A 27 -18.69 13.39 -1.17
CA SER A 27 -18.71 13.33 0.29
C SER A 27 -19.32 12.01 0.80
N GLN A 28 -18.86 11.52 1.96
CA GLN A 28 -19.33 10.28 2.58
C GLN A 28 -20.86 10.22 2.74
N LEU A 29 -21.49 11.35 3.04
CA LEU A 29 -22.94 11.47 3.23
C LEU A 29 -23.72 11.14 1.95
N LEU A 30 -23.22 11.55 0.79
CA LEU A 30 -23.84 11.24 -0.49
C LEU A 30 -23.72 9.76 -0.83
N ILE A 31 -22.57 9.13 -0.55
CA ILE A 31 -22.37 7.69 -0.76
C ILE A 31 -23.33 6.86 0.12
N LEU A 32 -23.49 7.24 1.38
CA LEU A 32 -24.47 6.65 2.31
C LEU A 32 -25.91 6.80 1.79
N GLY A 33 -26.27 7.98 1.28
CA GLY A 33 -27.59 8.24 0.69
C GLY A 33 -27.88 7.35 -0.52
N PHE A 34 -26.93 7.22 -1.45
CA PHE A 34 -27.05 6.32 -2.60
C PHE A 34 -27.15 4.85 -2.17
N LEU A 35 -26.44 4.44 -1.11
CA LEU A 35 -26.47 3.07 -0.59
C LEU A 35 -27.86 2.70 -0.05
N ILE A 36 -28.49 3.60 0.69
CA ILE A 36 -29.88 3.41 1.17
C ILE A 36 -30.84 3.33 -0.01
N PHE A 37 -30.69 4.21 -1.00
CA PHE A 37 -31.52 4.20 -2.21
C PHE A 37 -31.37 2.92 -3.03
N ALA A 38 -30.19 2.29 -3.03
CA ALA A 38 -29.92 1.03 -3.71
C ALA A 38 -30.58 -0.18 -3.02
N LEU A 39 -30.75 -0.14 -1.70
CA LEU A 39 -31.28 -1.26 -0.91
C LEU A 39 -32.81 -1.38 -1.00
N ILE A 40 -33.53 -0.27 -1.14
CA ILE A 40 -35.00 -0.22 -1.26
C ILE A 40 -35.53 -1.08 -2.43
N PRO A 41 -35.04 -0.94 -3.68
CA PRO A 41 -35.53 -1.73 -4.79
C PRO A 41 -35.13 -3.21 -4.73
N ILE A 42 -34.04 -3.55 -4.02
CA ILE A 42 -33.63 -4.94 -3.77
C ILE A 42 -34.67 -5.65 -2.89
N SER A 43 -35.15 -4.97 -1.85
CA SER A 43 -36.14 -5.51 -0.92
C SER A 43 -37.54 -5.60 -1.55
N VAL A 44 -37.97 -4.57 -2.30
CA VAL A 44 -39.34 -4.45 -2.80
C VAL A 44 -39.57 -5.22 -4.12
N PHE A 45 -38.58 -5.29 -5.01
CA PHE A 45 -38.76 -5.82 -6.37
C PHE A 45 -38.03 -7.16 -6.63
N TRP A 46 -37.80 -7.97 -5.59
CA TRP A 46 -37.10 -9.26 -5.73
C TRP A 46 -37.79 -10.24 -6.70
N LYS A 47 -39.10 -10.09 -6.88
CA LYS A 47 -39.91 -10.89 -7.83
C LYS A 47 -39.56 -10.60 -9.31
N TYR A 48 -39.02 -9.42 -9.62
CA TYR A 48 -38.63 -9.01 -10.97
C TYR A 48 -37.13 -9.18 -11.17
N LYS A 49 -36.73 -10.35 -11.70
CA LYS A 49 -35.32 -10.74 -11.89
C LYS A 49 -34.46 -9.68 -12.61
N ARG A 50 -35.02 -8.87 -13.52
CA ARG A 50 -34.28 -7.79 -14.21
C ARG A 50 -33.99 -6.60 -13.29
N ILE A 51 -34.97 -6.17 -12.48
CA ILE A 51 -34.84 -5.04 -11.55
C ILE A 51 -33.90 -5.42 -10.39
N ALA A 52 -33.99 -6.66 -9.92
CA ALA A 52 -33.05 -7.18 -8.91
C ALA A 52 -31.60 -7.14 -9.41
N VAL A 53 -31.33 -7.59 -10.64
CA VAL A 53 -29.97 -7.53 -11.23
C VAL A 53 -29.47 -6.09 -11.37
N PHE A 54 -30.31 -5.17 -11.85
CA PHE A 54 -29.93 -3.75 -11.96
C PHE A 54 -29.60 -3.14 -10.60
N SER A 55 -30.40 -3.44 -9.57
CA SER A 55 -30.17 -2.93 -8.22
C SER A 55 -28.89 -3.50 -7.60
N PHE A 56 -28.58 -4.78 -7.86
CA PHE A 56 -27.29 -5.36 -7.48
C PHE A 56 -26.11 -4.71 -8.22
N CYS A 57 -26.23 -4.38 -9.51
CA CYS A 57 -25.20 -3.63 -10.22
C CYS A 57 -24.97 -2.25 -9.58
N LEU A 58 -26.05 -1.54 -9.24
CA LEU A 58 -25.98 -0.23 -8.59
C LEU A 58 -25.33 -0.33 -7.19
N LEU A 59 -25.63 -1.38 -6.44
CA LEU A 59 -24.97 -1.66 -5.16
C LEU A 59 -23.46 -1.88 -5.34
N PHE A 60 -23.04 -2.72 -6.30
CA PHE A 60 -21.62 -2.94 -6.58
C PHE A 60 -20.91 -1.67 -7.07
N PHE A 61 -21.59 -0.81 -7.82
CA PHE A 61 -21.07 0.49 -8.22
C PHE A 61 -20.79 1.38 -7.00
N ILE A 62 -21.72 1.45 -6.05
CA ILE A 62 -21.55 2.21 -4.80
C ILE A 62 -20.45 1.61 -3.93
N LEU A 63 -20.34 0.29 -3.84
CA LEU A 63 -19.23 -0.36 -3.14
C LEU A 63 -17.88 -0.03 -3.77
N GLY A 64 -17.83 0.08 -5.10
CA GLY A 64 -16.63 0.55 -5.83
C GLY A 64 -16.25 1.97 -5.43
N MET A 65 -17.21 2.90 -5.43
CA MET A 65 -16.99 4.28 -4.98
C MET A 65 -16.58 4.35 -3.51
N TRP A 66 -17.26 3.61 -2.62
CA TRP A 66 -16.91 3.54 -1.20
C TRP A 66 -15.49 3.03 -0.99
N ARG A 67 -15.09 2.00 -1.75
CA ARG A 67 -13.74 1.43 -1.67
C ARG A 67 -12.66 2.45 -2.04
N TYR A 68 -12.93 3.28 -3.05
CA TYR A 68 -12.07 4.40 -3.42
C TYR A 68 -12.04 5.47 -2.33
N TYR A 69 -13.20 5.86 -1.79
CA TYR A 69 -13.29 6.82 -0.70
C TYR A 69 -12.48 6.41 0.54
N LEU A 70 -12.55 5.13 0.95
CA LEU A 70 -11.72 4.59 2.04
C LEU A 70 -10.22 4.67 1.74
N PHE A 71 -9.83 4.50 0.49
CA PHE A 71 -8.42 4.63 0.08
C PHE A 71 -7.97 6.09 0.16
N GLN A 72 -8.81 7.02 -0.28
CA GLN A 72 -8.52 8.46 -0.21
C GLN A 72 -8.43 8.97 1.22
N LEU A 73 -9.35 8.57 2.10
CA LEU A 73 -9.27 8.88 3.53
C LEU A 73 -7.98 8.40 4.18
N LYS A 74 -7.46 7.23 3.76
CA LYS A 74 -6.19 6.73 4.27
C LYS A 74 -5.00 7.58 3.82
N ILE A 75 -5.09 8.19 2.64
CA ILE A 75 -4.07 9.12 2.14
C ILE A 75 -4.20 10.46 2.85
N GLU A 76 -5.42 11.00 2.99
CA GLU A 76 -5.65 12.35 3.52
C GLU A 76 -5.44 12.45 5.03
N ASN A 77 -5.72 11.39 5.79
CA ASN A 77 -5.44 11.36 7.24
C ASN A 77 -3.99 11.00 7.57
N ASN A 78 -3.07 11.12 6.61
CA ASN A 78 -1.67 10.83 6.86
C ASN A 78 -1.01 12.04 7.54
N ASP A 79 -0.40 11.85 8.70
CA ASP A 79 0.20 12.98 9.42
C ASP A 79 1.45 13.55 8.70
N PHE A 80 1.94 12.85 7.67
CA PHE A 80 3.19 13.14 6.98
C PHE A 80 3.24 14.49 6.28
N GLU A 81 2.13 14.99 5.71
CA GLU A 81 2.13 16.24 4.94
C GLU A 81 2.65 17.43 5.75
N ASN A 82 2.37 17.46 7.06
CA ASN A 82 2.82 18.53 7.95
C ASN A 82 4.32 18.47 8.27
N TYR A 83 4.97 17.32 8.08
CA TYR A 83 6.39 17.10 8.40
C TYR A 83 7.26 16.97 7.13
N ILE A 84 6.66 17.04 5.94
CA ILE A 84 7.41 17.08 4.69
C ILE A 84 8.39 18.27 4.71
N ASN A 85 9.63 17.99 4.32
CA ASN A 85 10.78 18.89 4.33
C ASN A 85 11.28 19.32 5.72
N GLN A 86 10.83 18.69 6.81
CA GLN A 86 11.32 18.95 8.16
C GLN A 86 12.26 17.84 8.63
N ASP A 87 13.20 18.20 9.51
CA ASP A 87 14.03 17.23 10.22
C ASP A 87 13.21 16.58 11.34
N VAL A 88 13.09 15.26 11.28
CA VAL A 88 12.33 14.46 12.25
C VAL A 88 13.24 13.47 12.95
N VAL A 89 12.92 13.18 14.21
CA VAL A 89 13.59 12.16 15.01
C VAL A 89 12.55 11.22 15.58
N PHE A 90 12.67 9.92 15.30
CA PHE A 90 11.74 8.92 15.80
C PHE A 90 12.42 7.57 16.00
N GLU A 91 11.84 6.75 16.87
CA GLU A 91 12.19 5.34 17.03
C GLU A 91 11.23 4.48 16.20
N SER A 92 11.75 3.42 15.59
CA SER A 92 10.93 2.48 14.83
C SER A 92 11.60 1.12 14.72
N ILE A 93 10.81 0.12 14.32
CA ILE A 93 11.31 -1.22 14.02
C ILE A 93 11.34 -1.39 12.50
N ILE A 94 12.39 -2.03 11.98
CA ILE A 94 12.49 -2.36 10.57
C ILE A 94 11.46 -3.44 10.21
N THR A 95 10.50 -3.07 9.36
CA THR A 95 9.31 -3.89 9.06
C THR A 95 9.49 -4.84 7.88
N ASN A 96 10.51 -4.61 7.06
CA ASN A 96 10.79 -5.42 5.87
C ASN A 96 12.29 -5.69 5.74
N GLN A 97 12.64 -6.76 5.04
CA GLN A 97 14.03 -7.09 4.77
C GLN A 97 14.69 -5.98 3.92
N PRO A 98 15.87 -5.46 4.31
CA PRO A 98 16.55 -4.44 3.53
C PRO A 98 16.92 -4.92 2.13
N VAL A 99 16.62 -4.08 1.14
CA VAL A 99 17.04 -4.26 -0.25
C VAL A 99 18.45 -3.70 -0.37
N LEU A 100 19.43 -4.59 -0.51
CA LEU A 100 20.83 -4.23 -0.69
C LEU A 100 21.11 -3.83 -2.15
N LYS A 101 21.71 -2.67 -2.33
CA LYS A 101 22.31 -2.20 -3.59
C LYS A 101 23.84 -2.19 -3.45
N GLU A 102 24.57 -1.84 -4.51
CA GLU A 102 26.04 -1.87 -4.49
C GLU A 102 26.65 -1.02 -3.37
N LYS A 103 26.13 0.19 -3.16
CA LYS A 103 26.65 1.19 -2.19
C LYS A 103 25.66 1.61 -1.12
N SER A 104 24.40 1.27 -1.29
CA SER A 104 23.32 1.67 -0.39
C SER A 104 22.46 0.48 0.00
N GLN A 105 21.69 0.64 1.06
CA GLN A 105 20.62 -0.25 1.45
C GLN A 105 19.34 0.55 1.61
N GLN A 106 18.21 -0.10 1.35
CA GLN A 106 16.90 0.52 1.44
C GLN A 106 15.97 -0.36 2.26
N PHE A 107 15.26 0.20 3.24
CA PHE A 107 14.34 -0.55 4.08
C PHE A 107 13.11 0.27 4.47
N GLU A 108 12.05 -0.42 4.88
CA GLU A 108 10.79 0.18 5.28
C GLU A 108 10.67 0.18 6.81
N VAL A 109 10.34 1.34 7.37
CA VAL A 109 10.00 1.49 8.78
C VAL A 109 8.57 2.00 8.93
N GLN A 110 7.95 1.64 10.04
CA GLN A 110 6.66 2.19 10.46
C GLN A 110 6.86 2.81 11.84
N PRO A 111 6.97 4.14 11.94
CA PRO A 111 7.10 4.81 13.23
C PRO A 111 5.79 4.72 14.02
N ASP A 112 5.88 4.67 15.35
CA ASP A 112 4.68 4.64 16.20
C ASP A 112 3.90 5.96 16.16
N ASN A 113 4.60 7.07 15.93
CA ASN A 113 4.02 8.42 15.90
C ASN A 113 3.34 8.78 14.57
N PHE A 114 3.48 7.93 13.54
CA PHE A 114 3.00 8.24 12.19
C PHE A 114 2.12 7.12 11.64
N ASN A 115 0.96 7.47 11.11
CA ASN A 115 0.09 6.52 10.43
C ASN A 115 0.56 6.24 9.00
N GLY A 116 1.62 5.42 8.88
CA GLY A 116 2.09 4.92 7.59
C GLY A 116 3.56 4.56 7.60
N LYS A 117 4.06 4.13 6.43
CA LYS A 117 5.43 3.68 6.27
C LYS A 117 6.32 4.78 5.69
N ILE A 118 7.59 4.71 6.06
CA ILE A 118 8.67 5.53 5.50
C ILE A 118 9.69 4.58 4.88
N ILE A 119 10.17 4.93 3.69
CA ILE A 119 11.32 4.26 3.10
C ILE A 119 12.59 5.03 3.48
N ILE A 120 13.56 4.31 4.03
CA ILE A 120 14.87 4.83 4.37
C ILE A 120 15.89 4.30 3.38
N THR A 121 16.66 5.21 2.80
CA THR A 121 17.83 4.86 1.98
C THR A 121 19.08 5.32 2.72
N THR A 122 20.02 4.42 3.00
CA THR A 122 21.27 4.75 3.70
C THR A 122 22.46 4.00 3.10
N SER A 123 23.66 4.29 3.60
CA SER A 123 24.90 3.59 3.22
C SER A 123 24.79 2.09 3.47
N LYS A 124 25.47 1.27 2.65
CA LYS A 124 25.45 -0.20 2.79
C LYS A 124 25.90 -0.69 4.17
N TYR A 125 26.80 0.04 4.83
CA TYR A 125 27.28 -0.28 6.17
C TYR A 125 26.97 0.86 7.15
N PRO A 126 26.63 0.55 8.41
CA PRO A 126 26.43 -0.80 8.97
C PRO A 126 25.19 -1.50 8.36
N GLU A 127 25.22 -2.84 8.26
CA GLU A 127 24.07 -3.60 7.75
C GLU A 127 22.96 -3.66 8.80
N TYR A 128 21.73 -3.41 8.38
CA TYR A 128 20.54 -3.55 9.20
C TYR A 128 19.76 -4.79 8.79
N GLU A 129 18.95 -5.33 9.70
CA GLU A 129 18.09 -6.48 9.44
C GLU A 129 16.63 -6.23 9.83
N TYR A 130 15.74 -7.07 9.30
CA TYR A 130 14.36 -7.09 9.75
C TYR A 130 14.30 -7.32 11.26
N GLY A 131 13.50 -6.51 11.95
CA GLY A 131 13.31 -6.62 13.39
C GLY A 131 14.30 -5.80 14.23
N ASP A 132 15.29 -5.15 13.63
CA ASP A 132 16.13 -4.21 14.38
C ASP A 132 15.31 -3.00 14.83
N LYS A 133 15.49 -2.60 16.09
CA LYS A 133 14.95 -1.37 16.65
C LYS A 133 15.98 -0.26 16.46
N VAL A 134 15.58 0.79 15.74
CA VAL A 134 16.47 1.87 15.32
C VAL A 134 15.88 3.23 15.67
N LYS A 135 16.75 4.17 16.05
CA LYS A 135 16.45 5.59 16.15
C LYS A 135 16.96 6.27 14.89
N ILE A 136 16.09 6.98 14.19
CA ILE A 136 16.40 7.64 12.92
C ILE A 136 16.23 9.14 13.11
N ALA A 137 17.22 9.90 12.66
CA ALA A 137 17.20 11.35 12.59
C ALA A 137 17.54 11.79 11.16
N GLY A 138 16.64 12.55 10.53
CA GLY A 138 16.88 13.06 9.19
C GLY A 138 15.67 13.79 8.61
N LYS A 139 15.88 14.35 7.43
CA LYS A 139 14.87 15.12 6.73
C LYS A 139 13.85 14.22 6.06
N LEU A 140 12.58 14.46 6.36
CA LEU A 140 11.46 13.78 5.71
C LEU A 140 11.21 14.41 4.33
N GLU A 141 11.27 13.61 3.27
CA GLU A 141 11.11 14.05 1.89
C GLU A 141 9.83 13.49 1.26
N ASP A 142 9.17 14.31 0.43
CA ASP A 142 8.01 13.91 -0.36
C ASP A 142 8.47 13.02 -1.53
N PRO A 143 7.81 11.88 -1.80
CA PRO A 143 8.15 11.07 -2.96
C PRO A 143 8.01 11.87 -4.27
N PRO A 144 8.97 11.76 -5.20
CA PRO A 144 8.92 12.50 -6.46
C PRO A 144 7.77 12.07 -7.37
N ILE A 145 7.30 13.01 -8.19
CA ILE A 145 6.40 12.76 -9.31
C ILE A 145 7.21 13.01 -10.59
N PHE A 146 7.38 11.98 -11.42
CA PHE A 146 8.04 12.06 -12.72
C PHE A 146 6.99 12.32 -13.82
N GLU A 147 7.43 12.80 -14.99
CA GLU A 147 6.54 13.17 -16.11
C GLU A 147 5.57 12.05 -16.50
N ASP A 148 6.07 10.82 -16.68
CA ASP A 148 5.25 9.66 -17.08
C ASP A 148 4.82 8.78 -15.90
N PHE A 149 5.29 9.06 -14.67
CA PHE A 149 5.10 8.17 -13.54
C PHE A 149 5.10 8.88 -12.18
N SER A 150 3.98 8.75 -11.46
CA SER A 150 3.88 9.20 -10.07
C SER A 150 4.41 8.11 -9.12
N TYR A 151 5.66 8.29 -8.66
CA TYR A 151 6.22 7.41 -7.62
C TYR A 151 5.50 7.60 -6.28
N LYS A 152 5.03 8.83 -6.01
CA LYS A 152 4.13 9.15 -4.89
C LYS A 152 2.89 8.27 -4.86
N ASP A 153 2.14 8.19 -5.96
CA ASP A 153 0.92 7.36 -6.00
C ASP A 153 1.24 5.86 -5.92
N TYR A 154 2.36 5.43 -6.51
CA TYR A 154 2.83 4.05 -6.39
C TYR A 154 3.14 3.66 -4.95
N LEU A 155 3.85 4.53 -4.22
CA LEU A 155 4.20 4.32 -2.81
C LEU A 155 2.98 4.44 -1.89
N ALA A 156 2.08 5.39 -2.14
CA ALA A 156 0.85 5.55 -1.38
C ALA A 156 -0.03 4.29 -1.44
N ARG A 157 -0.08 3.61 -2.59
CA ARG A 157 -0.75 2.30 -2.73
C ARG A 157 -0.14 1.21 -1.84
N LYS A 158 1.16 1.30 -1.53
CA LYS A 158 1.88 0.42 -0.60
C LYS A 158 1.83 0.90 0.85
N GLY A 159 1.15 2.02 1.12
CA GLY A 159 1.07 2.66 2.44
C GLY A 159 2.38 3.36 2.84
N VAL A 160 3.25 3.66 1.89
CA VAL A 160 4.46 4.47 2.08
C VAL A 160 4.16 5.90 1.67
N TYR A 161 4.44 6.85 2.54
CA TYR A 161 4.06 8.26 2.32
C TYR A 161 5.25 9.22 2.32
N ALA A 162 6.42 8.75 2.76
CA ALA A 162 7.60 9.60 2.84
C ALA A 162 8.90 8.81 2.60
N LEU A 163 9.93 9.54 2.22
CA LEU A 163 11.28 9.06 2.00
C LEU A 163 12.23 9.77 2.97
N ILE A 164 13.29 9.09 3.40
CA ILE A 164 14.43 9.73 4.09
C ILE A 164 15.71 9.20 3.44
N PHE A 165 16.57 10.12 2.98
CA PHE A 165 17.84 9.79 2.35
C PHE A 165 19.01 10.09 3.28
N PHE A 166 19.88 9.11 3.44
CA PHE A 166 21.10 9.15 4.25
C PHE A 166 20.91 9.78 5.65
N PRO A 167 19.93 9.31 6.45
CA PRO A 167 19.77 9.82 7.81
C PRO A 167 20.88 9.33 8.74
N GLU A 168 20.97 9.99 9.89
CA GLU A 168 21.66 9.45 11.05
C GLU A 168 20.81 8.33 11.68
N ILE A 169 21.41 7.16 11.86
CA ILE A 169 20.72 5.98 12.40
C ILE A 169 21.50 5.45 13.59
N GLY A 170 20.85 5.37 14.74
CA GLY A 170 21.34 4.71 15.94
C GLY A 170 20.64 3.37 16.13
N LEU A 171 21.38 2.27 16.14
CA LEU A 171 20.85 0.95 16.49
C LEU A 171 20.60 0.90 18.00
N LEU A 172 19.37 0.65 18.42
CA LEU A 172 19.00 0.54 19.83
C LEU A 172 19.01 -0.91 20.30
N GLU A 173 18.42 -1.81 19.51
CA GLU A 173 18.30 -3.23 19.84
C GLU A 173 18.24 -4.06 18.56
N LYS A 174 18.84 -5.26 18.58
CA LYS A 174 18.76 -6.21 17.47
C LYS A 174 17.66 -7.22 17.73
N ASP A 175 17.06 -7.73 16.66
CA ASP A 175 16.13 -8.87 16.72
C ASP A 175 14.88 -8.64 17.60
N PHE A 176 14.39 -7.41 17.67
CA PHE A 176 13.13 -7.06 18.34
C PHE A 176 11.88 -7.49 17.54
N GLY A 177 12.05 -7.96 16.30
CA GLY A 177 10.98 -8.38 15.40
C GLY A 177 10.36 -9.75 15.71
N ASN A 178 9.34 -10.13 14.94
CA ASN A 178 8.71 -11.43 15.10
C ASN A 178 9.62 -12.56 14.58
N GLY A 179 9.98 -13.50 15.47
CA GLY A 179 10.85 -14.63 15.14
C GLY A 179 10.33 -15.50 13.98
N ILE A 180 9.01 -15.68 13.84
CA ILE A 180 8.41 -16.45 12.74
C ILE A 180 8.68 -15.76 11.40
N VAL A 181 8.53 -14.44 11.36
CA VAL A 181 8.76 -13.63 10.15
C VAL A 181 10.26 -13.66 9.79
N LYS A 182 11.14 -13.61 10.79
CA LYS A 182 12.58 -13.78 10.59
C LYS A 182 12.92 -15.13 9.95
N THR A 183 12.32 -16.22 10.43
CA THR A 183 12.49 -17.56 9.81
C THR A 183 11.97 -17.61 8.38
N LEU A 184 10.84 -16.94 8.10
CA LEU A 184 10.32 -16.88 6.73
C LEU A 184 11.29 -16.14 5.79
N PHE A 185 11.90 -15.04 6.27
CA PHE A 185 12.93 -14.34 5.50
C PHE A 185 14.19 -15.16 5.31
N SER A 186 14.62 -15.96 6.30
CA SER A 186 15.78 -16.84 6.11
C SER A 186 15.52 -17.90 5.04
N ILE A 187 14.33 -18.51 5.02
CA ILE A 187 13.93 -19.47 3.99
C ILE A 187 13.93 -18.80 2.60
N LYS A 188 13.32 -17.61 2.50
CA LYS A 188 13.32 -16.81 1.26
C LYS A 188 14.74 -16.56 0.76
N ASN A 189 15.66 -16.18 1.65
CA ASN A 189 17.06 -15.94 1.30
C ASN A 189 17.77 -17.20 0.83
N SER A 190 17.55 -18.34 1.47
CA SER A 190 18.13 -19.62 1.04
C SER A 190 17.66 -20.02 -0.37
N LEU A 191 16.38 -19.81 -0.68
CA LEU A 191 15.84 -20.03 -2.03
C LEU A 191 16.47 -19.07 -3.04
N LYS A 192 16.56 -17.78 -2.70
CA LYS A 192 17.19 -16.75 -3.53
C LYS A 192 18.65 -17.08 -3.86
N GLN A 193 19.42 -17.52 -2.87
CA GLN A 193 20.81 -17.95 -3.06
C GLN A 193 20.91 -19.18 -3.97
N SER A 194 19.99 -20.14 -3.81
CA SER A 194 19.96 -21.34 -4.63
C SER A 194 19.62 -21.02 -6.08
N LEU A 195 18.65 -20.13 -6.31
CA LEU A 195 18.28 -19.65 -7.65
C LEU A 195 19.43 -18.90 -8.34
N ASN A 196 20.10 -17.98 -7.63
CA ASN A 196 21.23 -17.22 -8.19
C ASN A 196 22.46 -18.09 -8.53
N ARG A 197 22.56 -19.32 -7.98
CA ARG A 197 23.59 -20.29 -8.39
C ARG A 197 23.23 -21.04 -9.67
N ILE A 198 21.94 -21.18 -9.98
CA ILE A 198 21.44 -21.96 -11.12
C ILE A 198 21.21 -21.05 -12.34
N ILE A 199 20.82 -19.80 -12.13
CA ILE A 199 20.50 -18.84 -13.20
C ILE A 199 21.52 -17.69 -13.17
N PRO A 200 22.36 -17.53 -14.20
CA PRO A 200 23.25 -16.36 -14.30
C PRO A 200 22.45 -15.06 -14.48
N LEU A 201 22.91 -13.99 -13.82
CA LEU A 201 22.40 -12.63 -14.04
C LEU A 201 22.50 -12.29 -15.54
N PRO A 202 21.47 -11.71 -16.19
CA PRO A 202 20.41 -10.84 -15.64
C PRO A 202 19.01 -11.47 -15.50
N GLN A 203 18.81 -12.74 -15.89
CA GLN A 203 17.47 -13.34 -15.99
C GLN A 203 16.83 -13.63 -14.62
N SER A 204 17.64 -13.81 -13.57
CA SER A 204 17.14 -14.02 -12.20
C SER A 204 16.38 -12.83 -11.64
N ALA A 205 16.65 -11.60 -12.11
CA ALA A 205 16.00 -10.38 -11.63
C ALA A 205 14.47 -10.36 -11.85
N LEU A 206 13.97 -11.04 -12.89
CA LEU A 206 12.52 -11.15 -13.16
C LEU A 206 11.82 -12.18 -12.26
N LEU A 207 12.55 -13.17 -11.74
CA LEU A 207 12.02 -14.23 -10.88
C LEU A 207 12.10 -13.91 -9.37
N GLU A 208 12.78 -12.84 -9.00
CA GLU A 208 12.93 -12.39 -7.61
C GLU A 208 11.78 -11.50 -7.08
N GLY A 209 10.84 -11.12 -7.96
CA GLY A 209 9.72 -10.22 -7.69
C GLY A 209 8.57 -10.83 -6.90
#